data_AF-A0A7W2DPK6-F1
#
_entry.id   AF-A0A7W2DPK6-F1
#
_cell.length_a   1.000
_cell.length_b   1.000
_cell.length_c   1.000
_cell.angle_alpha   90.00
_cell.angle_beta   90.00
_cell.angle_gamma   90.00
#
_symmetry.space_group_name_H-M   'P 1'
#
loop_
_entity.id
_entity.type
_entity.pdbx_description
1 polymer ?
#
loop_
_entity_poly.entity_id
_entity_poly.type
_entity_poly.pdbx_seq_one_letter_code
_entity_poly.pdbx_strand_id
1 'polypeptide(L)'
;MATSIDAKYPGLVEDVNVPASRPDGSTLTDFDIELKNAVIQVKAGPGKGAGSQVSRTQEGTDKPVIVYGPKLRPSVVREVNNRGGIGVTSMDDLLKVIAP
;
A
#
# COMPACT_ATOMS: atom_id res chain seq x y z
N MET A 1 -10.24 3.95 7.40
CA MET A 1 -9.09 4.46 6.63
C MET A 1 -9.52 4.88 5.23
N ALA A 2 -10.04 3.98 4.39
CA ALA A 2 -10.55 4.32 3.05
C ALA A 2 -11.56 5.50 3.08
N THR A 3 -12.55 5.48 3.97
CA THR A 3 -13.51 6.59 4.15
C THR A 3 -12.84 7.92 4.48
N SER A 4 -11.74 7.91 5.23
CA SER A 4 -11.00 9.12 5.60
C SER A 4 -10.17 9.67 4.43
N ILE A 5 -9.63 8.78 3.59
CA ILE A 5 -8.94 9.15 2.35
C ILE A 5 -9.95 9.77 1.39
N ASP A 6 -11.08 9.11 1.18
CA ASP A 6 -12.12 9.58 0.27
C ASP A 6 -12.77 10.90 0.75
N ALA A 7 -12.97 11.07 2.06
CA ALA A 7 -13.43 12.35 2.61
C ALA A 7 -12.46 13.52 2.34
N LYS A 8 -11.15 13.25 2.29
CA LYS A 8 -10.12 14.26 2.02
C LYS A 8 -9.89 14.47 0.52
N TYR A 9 -9.95 13.39 -0.26
CA TYR A 9 -9.76 13.36 -1.70
C TYR A 9 -10.92 12.57 -2.36
N PRO A 10 -12.09 13.20 -2.55
CA PRO A 10 -13.27 12.52 -3.06
C PRO A 10 -13.04 11.84 -4.41
N GLY A 11 -13.35 10.55 -4.50
CA GLY A 11 -13.20 9.74 -5.70
C GLY A 11 -11.77 9.29 -5.99
N LEU A 12 -10.85 9.41 -5.03
CA LEU A 12 -9.48 8.87 -5.14
C LEU A 12 -9.45 7.36 -4.88
N VAL A 13 -10.29 6.87 -3.98
CA VAL A 13 -10.45 5.44 -3.67
C VAL A 13 -11.22 4.78 -4.82
N GLU A 14 -10.63 3.77 -5.44
CA GLU A 14 -11.30 2.96 -6.46
C GLU A 14 -12.00 1.76 -5.81
N ASP A 15 -11.29 1.05 -4.94
CA ASP A 15 -11.83 -0.16 -4.31
C ASP A 15 -11.06 -0.53 -3.01
N VAL A 16 -11.62 -1.45 -2.23
CA VAL A 16 -11.07 -1.94 -0.95
C VAL A 16 -11.07 -3.47 -0.92
N ASN A 17 -10.01 -4.07 -0.37
CA ASN A 17 -9.79 -5.54 -0.39
C ASN A 17 -9.78 -6.13 -1.81
N VAL A 18 -9.00 -5.54 -2.71
CA VAL A 18 -8.94 -5.94 -4.12
C VAL A 18 -8.03 -7.17 -4.29
N PRO A 19 -8.51 -8.28 -4.85
CA PRO A 19 -7.66 -9.42 -5.17
C PRO A 19 -6.75 -9.07 -6.35
N ALA A 20 -5.44 -9.05 -6.12
CA ALA A 20 -4.44 -8.93 -7.15
C ALA A 20 -4.21 -10.28 -7.83
N SER A 21 -4.33 -10.30 -9.15
CA SER A 21 -4.06 -11.47 -9.97
C SER A 21 -2.80 -11.27 -10.80
N ARG A 22 -2.04 -12.33 -11.01
CA ARG A 22 -0.93 -12.35 -11.97
C ARG A 22 -1.48 -12.23 -13.39
N PRO A 23 -0.62 -11.89 -14.38
CA PRO A 23 -1.00 -11.90 -15.79
C PRO A 23 -1.58 -13.25 -16.28
N ASP A 24 -1.24 -14.36 -15.62
CA ASP A 24 -1.77 -15.70 -15.92
C ASP A 24 -3.14 -15.99 -15.28
N GLY A 25 -3.74 -15.03 -14.58
CA GLY A 25 -5.04 -15.16 -13.91
C GLY A 25 -5.00 -15.84 -12.55
N SER A 26 -3.83 -16.28 -12.07
CA SER A 26 -3.70 -16.82 -10.71
C SER A 26 -3.66 -15.72 -9.66
N THR A 27 -4.26 -15.97 -8.48
CA THR A 27 -4.22 -15.02 -7.37
C THR A 27 -2.78 -14.83 -6.87
N LEU A 28 -2.37 -13.56 -6.75
CA LEU A 28 -1.05 -13.15 -6.30
C LEU A 28 -1.07 -12.72 -4.83
N THR A 29 -1.94 -11.77 -4.49
CA THR A 29 -2.10 -11.20 -3.14
C THR A 29 -3.40 -10.38 -3.07
N ASP A 30 -3.81 -9.88 -1.90
CA ASP A 30 -4.90 -8.93 -1.77
C ASP A 30 -4.33 -7.54 -1.45
N PHE A 31 -4.89 -6.50 -2.07
CA PHE A 31 -4.61 -5.10 -1.78
C PHE A 31 -5.62 -4.60 -0.75
N ASP A 32 -5.16 -3.96 0.34
CA ASP A 32 -6.10 -3.47 1.36
C ASP A 32 -6.95 -2.31 0.80
N ILE A 33 -6.33 -1.38 0.07
CA ILE A 33 -7.02 -0.25 -0.58
C ILE A 33 -6.36 0.02 -1.93
N GLU A 34 -7.16 0.11 -2.99
CA GLU A 34 -6.72 0.58 -4.30
C GLU A 34 -7.18 2.02 -4.52
N LEU A 35 -6.24 2.86 -4.91
CA LEU A 35 -6.47 4.23 -5.34
C LEU A 35 -6.19 4.35 -6.84
N LYS A 36 -6.65 5.44 -7.45
CA LYS A 36 -6.35 5.76 -8.86
C LYS A 36 -4.84 5.82 -9.14
N ASN A 37 -4.07 6.34 -8.20
CA ASN A 37 -2.64 6.62 -8.36
C ASN A 37 -1.71 5.74 -7.52
N ALA A 38 -2.23 4.86 -6.66
CA ALA A 38 -1.42 4.04 -5.76
C ALA A 38 -2.21 2.85 -5.22
N VAL A 39 -1.49 1.85 -4.69
CA VAL A 39 -2.07 0.78 -3.87
C VAL A 39 -1.54 0.92 -2.46
N ILE A 40 -2.42 0.78 -1.46
CA ILE A 40 -2.06 0.84 -0.05
C ILE A 40 -2.20 -0.54 0.58
N GLN A 41 -1.19 -0.93 1.35
CA GLN A 41 -1.22 -2.05 2.27
C GLN A 41 -1.12 -1.58 3.72
N VAL A 42 -2.03 -2.04 4.56
CA VAL A 42 -2.16 -1.63 5.95
C VAL A 42 -1.60 -2.70 6.88
N LYS A 43 -0.73 -2.31 7.81
CA LYS A 43 -0.16 -3.20 8.83
C LYS A 43 -0.47 -2.69 10.23
N ALA A 44 -1.14 -3.55 11.01
CA ALA A 44 -1.41 -3.30 12.43
C ALA A 44 -0.18 -3.54 13.33
N GLY A 45 0.77 -4.35 12.88
CA GLY A 45 1.96 -4.79 13.64
C GLY A 45 3.29 -4.22 13.14
N PRO A 46 4.43 -4.76 13.60
CA PRO A 46 5.76 -4.24 13.29
C PRO A 46 6.20 -4.37 11.82
N GLY A 47 5.41 -5.03 10.98
CA GLY A 47 5.63 -5.09 9.53
C GLY A 47 6.59 -6.19 9.05
N LYS A 48 6.81 -7.25 9.83
CA LYS A 48 7.61 -8.41 9.36
C LYS A 48 7.05 -8.92 8.04
N GLY A 49 7.90 -9.04 7.02
CA GLY A 49 7.53 -9.53 5.69
C GLY A 49 6.96 -8.47 4.74
N ALA A 50 6.81 -7.20 5.17
CA ALA A 50 6.29 -6.13 4.32
C ALA A 50 7.14 -5.90 3.06
N GLY A 51 8.47 -5.95 3.16
CA GLY A 51 9.35 -5.82 1.99
C GLY A 51 9.11 -6.91 0.95
N SER A 52 8.98 -8.18 1.37
CA SER A 52 8.67 -9.27 0.44
C SER A 52 7.27 -9.13 -0.18
N GLN A 53 6.31 -8.59 0.58
CA GLN A 53 4.97 -8.33 0.09
C GLN A 53 4.97 -7.21 -0.96
N VAL A 54 5.75 -6.15 -0.78
CA VAL A 54 5.91 -5.07 -1.77
C VAL A 54 6.36 -5.62 -3.12
N SER A 55 7.42 -6.43 -3.14
CA SER A 55 7.93 -7.00 -4.40
C SER A 55 6.86 -7.82 -5.13
N ARG A 56 6.10 -8.65 -4.40
CA ARG A 56 4.98 -9.41 -4.98
C ARG A 56 3.83 -8.52 -5.45
N THR A 57 3.56 -7.45 -4.73
CA THR A 57 2.45 -6.53 -5.07
C THR A 57 2.76 -5.80 -6.38
N GLN A 58 4.01 -5.37 -6.56
CA GLN A 58 4.49 -4.74 -7.79
C GLN A 58 4.45 -5.66 -9.02
N GLU A 59 4.42 -6.99 -8.84
CA GLU A 59 4.20 -7.93 -9.96
C GLU A 59 2.74 -7.93 -10.45
N GLY A 60 1.79 -7.44 -9.65
CA GLY A 60 0.36 -7.43 -9.95
C GLY A 60 -0.21 -6.04 -10.22
N THR A 61 0.59 -4.99 -10.15
CA THR A 61 0.15 -3.61 -10.43
C THR A 61 1.31 -2.73 -10.89
N ASP A 62 1.03 -1.85 -11.85
CA ASP A 62 1.96 -0.78 -12.24
C ASP A 62 1.90 0.44 -11.30
N LYS A 63 0.96 0.44 -10.34
CA LYS A 63 0.78 1.52 -9.38
C LYS A 63 1.86 1.47 -8.28
N PRO A 64 2.32 2.62 -7.77
CA PRO A 64 3.13 2.69 -6.57
C PRO A 64 2.51 1.93 -5.40
N VAL A 65 3.33 1.12 -4.72
CA VAL A 65 2.89 0.36 -3.54
C VAL A 65 3.31 1.06 -2.26
N ILE A 66 2.33 1.43 -1.45
CA ILE A 66 2.50 2.13 -0.18
C ILE A 66 2.20 1.16 0.95
N VAL A 67 3.13 1.02 1.90
CA VAL A 67 2.90 0.26 3.13
C VAL A 67 2.69 1.25 4.28
N TYR A 68 1.48 1.26 4.82
CA TYR A 68 1.10 2.09 5.95
C TYR A 68 0.98 1.28 7.24
N GLY A 69 1.59 1.78 8.33
CA GLY A 69 1.31 1.24 9.66
C GLY A 69 1.99 2.02 10.78
N PRO A 70 1.27 2.43 11.84
CA PRO A 70 1.84 3.25 12.92
C PRO A 70 2.85 2.52 13.79
N LYS A 71 2.91 1.19 13.72
CA LYS A 71 3.84 0.36 14.48
C LYS A 71 4.99 -0.20 13.64
N LEU A 72 5.10 0.17 12.35
CA LEU A 72 6.18 -0.33 11.49
C LEU A 72 7.55 0.02 12.08
N ARG A 73 8.44 -0.96 12.10
CA ARG A 73 9.82 -0.73 12.56
C ARG A 73 10.57 0.12 11.53
N PRO A 74 11.49 1.01 11.95
CA PRO A 74 12.31 1.79 11.01
C PRO A 74 13.08 0.91 10.00
N SER A 75 13.54 -0.27 10.43
CA SER A 75 14.20 -1.23 9.54
C SER A 75 13.27 -1.77 8.45
N VAL A 76 11.98 -1.95 8.75
CA VAL A 76 10.98 -2.38 7.77
C VAL A 76 10.67 -1.26 6.79
N VAL A 77 10.52 -0.02 7.27
CA VAL A 77 10.33 1.14 6.38
C VAL A 77 11.51 1.26 5.41
N ARG A 78 12.74 1.12 5.91
CA ARG A 78 13.93 1.11 5.07
C ARG A 78 13.93 -0.04 4.07
N GLU A 79 13.54 -1.24 4.49
CA GLU A 79 13.43 -2.39 3.59
C GLU A 79 12.40 -2.17 2.48
N VAL A 80 11.21 -1.66 2.82
CA VAL A 80 10.15 -1.31 1.86
C VAL A 80 10.67 -0.31 0.82
N ASN A 81 11.31 0.76 1.28
CA ASN A 81 11.86 1.80 0.40
C ASN A 81 12.97 1.25 -0.50
N ASN A 82 13.86 0.40 0.03
CA ASN A 82 14.92 -0.24 -0.77
C ASN A 82 14.38 -1.16 -1.86
N ARG A 83 13.14 -1.65 -1.73
CA ARG A 83 12.46 -2.51 -2.71
C ARG A 83 11.54 -1.73 -3.65
N GLY A 84 11.57 -0.40 -3.61
CA GLY A 84 10.78 0.46 -4.48
C GLY A 84 9.33 0.70 -4.03
N GLY A 85 8.97 0.25 -2.82
CA GLY A 85 7.71 0.68 -2.18
C GLY A 85 7.90 1.96 -1.37
N ILE A 86 6.83 2.45 -0.76
CA ILE A 86 6.86 3.63 0.11
C ILE A 86 6.34 3.24 1.50
N GLY A 87 7.23 3.21 2.49
CA GLY A 87 6.87 2.91 3.87
C GLY A 87 6.51 4.17 4.65
N VAL A 88 5.29 4.24 5.18
CA VAL A 88 4.81 5.39 5.98
C VAL A 88 4.22 4.92 7.32
N THR A 89 4.51 5.66 8.39
CA THR A 89 4.06 5.33 9.75
C THR A 89 3.03 6.29 10.30
N SER A 90 2.83 7.45 9.68
CA SER A 90 1.83 8.43 10.09
C SER A 90 0.74 8.55 9.03
N MET A 91 -0.48 8.88 9.47
CA MET A 91 -1.58 9.17 8.54
C MET A 91 -1.28 10.44 7.73
N ASP A 92 -0.67 11.44 8.35
CA ASP A 92 -0.35 12.70 7.67
C ASP A 92 0.64 12.49 6.52
N ASP A 93 1.68 11.68 6.72
CA ASP A 93 2.64 11.39 5.65
C ASP A 93 2.01 10.54 4.56
N LEU A 94 1.15 9.58 4.92
CA LEU A 94 0.37 8.86 3.92
C LEU A 94 -0.46 9.82 3.06
N LEU A 95 -1.20 10.74 3.68
CA LEU A 95 -2.05 11.69 2.97
C LEU A 95 -1.24 12.62 2.06
N LYS A 96 -0.02 12.99 2.44
CA LYS A 96 0.90 13.76 1.58
C LYS A 96 1.37 12.95 0.38
N VAL A 97 1.66 11.66 0.57
CA VAL A 97 2.16 10.77 -0.49
C VAL A 97 1.07 10.47 -1.53
N ILE A 98 -0.19 10.29 -1.10
CA ILE A 98 -1.30 9.92 -2.00
C ILE A 98 -2.03 11.12 -2.61
N ALA A 99 -1.60 12.34 -2.29
CA ALA A 99 -2.22 13.55 -2.83
C ALA A 99 -2.22 13.50 -4.37
N PRO A 100 -3.33 13.92 -5.04
CA PRO A 100 -3.45 13.90 -6.49
C PRO A 100 -2.41 14.76 -7.23
#